data_AF-A0A7K8XAQ3-F1
#
_entry.id   AF-A0A7K8XAQ3-F1
#
_cell.length_a   1.000
_cell.length_b   1.000
_cell.length_c   1.000
_cell.angle_alpha   90.00
_cell.angle_beta   90.00
_cell.angle_gamma   90.00
#
_symmetry.space_group_name_H-M   'P 1'
#
loop_
_entity.id
_entity.type
_entity.pdbx_description
1 polymer ?
#
loop_
_entity_poly.entity_id
_entity_poly.type
_entity_poly.pdbx_seq_one_letter_code
_entity_poly.pdbx_strand_id
1 'polypeptide(L)'
;MFVTGYAVMAGAAERLVLGYDSFGNICGRKNTPVEGAPLSGQDMTNKKYVFFLNSCNLEMKSLKVSSLSLCVSSCPEEQLNSLEDLLSFARNNGSCLCIYNLNVSSYTLAPKAAELCPTLPVPPSKSFPLLNRCVPQSPECYSKYVSVLISMVNDMDVFHRILSGILAGRDTVIGLSVLALAFSFLLVLAFRFIGTLLVHTLIALLVFGLLFVSGVLWWLYYDYRNDPSTELETEKENVKFLLGYAIFSTAVTVVLLSLILVLRRRLQATVQLFRIVGEVIGRIPFLLFQPLGTFLILMMFWAFWVAVLLSLGTAGTAQTTSGGQVEYRALSGICYMVWYHFVGLIWTSEFILACQQMTIAGAVVTCYFNR
;
A
#
# COMPACT_ATOMS: atom_id res chain seq x y z
N MET A 1 1.81 21.30 -12.19
CA MET A 1 2.78 21.33 -13.30
C MET A 1 4.22 21.46 -12.85
N PHE A 2 4.60 22.44 -12.02
CA PHE A 2 6.00 22.63 -11.59
C PHE A 2 6.62 21.40 -10.89
N VAL A 3 5.92 20.81 -9.90
CA VAL A 3 6.40 19.62 -9.18
C VAL A 3 6.54 18.41 -10.11
N THR A 4 5.57 18.17 -10.99
CA THR A 4 5.64 17.11 -12.00
C THR A 4 6.81 17.32 -12.95
N GLY A 5 6.99 18.53 -13.48
CA GLY A 5 8.09 18.84 -14.40
C GLY A 5 9.44 18.66 -13.73
N TYR A 6 9.59 19.15 -12.50
CA TYR A 6 10.79 18.92 -11.70
C TYR A 6 11.04 17.43 -11.44
N ALA A 7 10.01 16.66 -11.07
CA ALA A 7 10.12 15.24 -10.82
C ALA A 7 10.54 14.45 -12.06
N VAL A 8 10.04 14.81 -13.24
CA VAL A 8 10.41 14.15 -14.50
C VAL A 8 11.83 14.53 -14.95
N MET A 9 12.24 15.79 -14.73
CA MET A 9 13.56 16.28 -15.17
C MET A 9 14.69 15.89 -14.23
N ALA A 10 14.46 15.97 -12.92
CA ALA A 10 15.48 15.73 -11.89
C ALA A 10 15.37 14.32 -11.27
N GLY A 11 14.21 13.69 -11.37
CA GLY A 11 13.98 12.33 -10.91
C GLY A 11 14.45 11.30 -11.94
N ALA A 12 14.80 10.12 -11.45
CA ALA A 12 15.04 8.97 -12.31
C ALA A 12 14.43 7.75 -11.62
N ALA A 13 13.10 7.64 -11.75
CA ALA A 13 12.31 6.53 -11.18
C ALA A 13 12.77 5.15 -11.68
N GLU A 14 13.35 5.12 -12.87
CA GLU A 14 14.04 3.96 -13.44
C GLU A 14 15.14 3.38 -12.54
N ARG A 15 15.82 4.19 -11.71
CA ARG A 15 16.80 3.69 -10.72
C ARG A 15 16.16 2.83 -9.63
N LEU A 16 14.86 2.98 -9.39
CA LEU A 16 14.13 2.10 -8.48
C LEU A 16 13.78 0.77 -9.14
N VAL A 17 13.27 0.82 -10.38
CA VAL A 17 12.77 -0.35 -11.13
C VAL A 17 13.91 -1.22 -11.66
N LEU A 18 14.85 -0.61 -12.39
CA LEU A 18 16.00 -1.30 -12.99
C LEU A 18 17.13 -1.51 -11.97
N GLY A 19 17.26 -0.60 -11.00
CA GLY A 19 18.38 -0.59 -10.08
C GLY A 19 19.65 0.01 -10.71
N TYR A 20 20.62 0.31 -9.84
CA TYR A 20 21.91 0.86 -10.23
C TYR A 20 23.03 0.27 -9.36
N ASP A 21 24.23 0.22 -9.91
CA ASP A 21 25.43 -0.24 -9.20
C ASP A 21 26.04 0.86 -8.30
N SER A 22 27.07 0.52 -7.53
CA SER A 22 27.76 1.47 -6.65
C SER A 22 28.59 2.53 -7.38
N PHE A 23 28.74 2.42 -8.70
CA PHE A 23 29.48 3.34 -9.56
C PHE A 23 28.57 4.23 -10.40
N GLY A 24 27.26 4.19 -10.16
CA GLY A 24 26.26 5.06 -10.79
C GLY A 24 25.74 4.55 -12.14
N ASN A 25 26.09 3.34 -12.57
CA ASN A 25 25.52 2.75 -13.79
C ASN A 25 24.15 2.15 -13.49
N ILE A 26 23.15 2.54 -14.28
CA ILE A 26 21.82 1.92 -14.28
C ILE A 26 21.89 0.62 -15.07
N CYS A 27 21.39 -0.47 -14.48
CA CYS A 27 21.43 -1.79 -15.08
C CYS A 27 20.46 -1.90 -16.28
N GLY A 28 20.81 -2.68 -17.29
CA GLY A 28 19.97 -2.92 -18.47
C GLY A 28 19.93 -1.80 -19.51
N ARG A 29 20.83 -0.80 -19.44
CA ARG A 29 20.91 0.30 -20.42
C ARG A 29 22.32 0.86 -20.58
N LYS A 30 22.48 1.73 -21.57
CA LYS A 30 23.67 2.54 -21.75
C LYS A 30 23.69 3.73 -20.77
N ASN A 31 24.83 3.97 -20.15
CA ASN A 31 25.01 5.03 -19.16
C ASN A 31 25.93 6.13 -19.67
N THR A 32 25.78 7.33 -19.14
CA THR A 32 26.70 8.44 -19.35
C THR A 32 27.72 8.49 -18.22
N PRO A 33 28.99 8.86 -18.51
CA PRO A 33 30.02 8.95 -17.48
C PRO A 33 29.69 10.05 -16.47
N VAL A 34 29.99 9.77 -15.21
CA VAL A 34 29.92 10.71 -14.08
C VAL A 34 31.34 11.20 -13.80
N GLU A 35 31.52 12.51 -13.74
CA GLU A 35 32.81 13.14 -13.47
C GLU A 35 33.36 12.68 -12.11
N GLY A 36 34.62 12.22 -12.07
CA GLY A 36 35.26 11.70 -10.85
C GLY A 36 35.01 10.21 -10.55
N ALA A 37 34.19 9.50 -11.34
CA ALA A 37 33.90 8.08 -11.16
C ALA A 37 34.38 7.26 -12.38
N PRO A 38 35.57 6.64 -12.35
CA PRO A 38 36.17 6.00 -13.51
C PRO A 38 35.43 4.75 -13.99
N LEU A 39 34.65 4.10 -13.12
CA LEU A 39 33.87 2.90 -13.44
C LEU A 39 32.42 3.22 -13.86
N SER A 40 32.06 4.49 -13.97
CA SER A 40 30.76 4.95 -14.44
C SER A 40 30.69 5.04 -15.98
N GLY A 41 29.50 5.23 -16.54
CA GLY A 41 29.31 5.40 -17.99
C GLY A 41 29.46 4.14 -18.82
N GLN A 42 29.42 2.95 -18.20
CA GLN A 42 29.53 1.69 -18.91
C GLN A 42 28.21 1.30 -19.58
N ASP A 43 28.31 0.51 -20.65
CA ASP A 43 27.15 -0.10 -21.29
C ASP A 43 26.70 -1.34 -20.49
N MET A 44 25.59 -1.20 -19.77
CA MET A 44 24.99 -2.26 -18.96
C MET A 44 23.79 -2.91 -19.64
N THR A 45 23.58 -2.75 -20.95
CA THR A 45 22.40 -3.26 -21.68
C THR A 45 22.16 -4.76 -21.46
N ASN A 46 23.23 -5.56 -21.43
CA ASN A 46 23.17 -7.01 -21.19
C ASN A 46 23.24 -7.41 -19.70
N LYS A 47 23.42 -6.44 -18.79
CA LYS A 47 23.57 -6.64 -17.35
C LYS A 47 22.38 -6.04 -16.63
N LYS A 48 21.28 -6.80 -16.56
CA LYS A 48 19.97 -6.30 -16.14
C LYS A 48 19.75 -6.32 -14.63
N TYR A 49 20.47 -7.18 -13.90
CA TYR A 49 20.20 -7.43 -12.48
C TYR A 49 21.22 -6.75 -11.57
N VAL A 50 20.78 -6.26 -10.43
CA VAL A 50 21.66 -5.76 -9.36
C VAL A 50 22.02 -6.91 -8.42
N PHE A 51 23.31 -7.11 -8.19
CA PHE A 51 23.87 -8.06 -7.25
C PHE A 51 24.65 -7.33 -6.16
N PHE A 52 24.49 -7.73 -4.90
CA PHE A 52 25.22 -7.17 -3.76
C PHE A 52 26.36 -8.12 -3.36
N LEU A 53 27.57 -7.58 -3.25
CA LEU A 53 28.78 -8.35 -2.93
C LEU A 53 28.69 -9.07 -1.58
N ASN A 54 27.94 -8.48 -0.64
CA ASN A 54 27.60 -9.08 0.63
C ASN A 54 26.08 -9.10 0.79
N SER A 55 25.44 -10.14 0.24
CA SER A 55 23.98 -10.27 0.24
C SER A 55 23.40 -10.69 1.61
N CYS A 56 24.20 -11.29 2.50
CA CYS A 56 23.71 -11.82 3.79
C CYS A 56 24.02 -10.94 5.00
N ASN A 57 25.03 -10.07 4.92
CA ASN A 57 25.34 -9.09 5.94
C ASN A 57 25.35 -7.68 5.34
N LEU A 58 24.16 -7.23 4.91
CA LEU A 58 23.95 -5.86 4.47
C LEU A 58 23.93 -4.96 5.71
N GLU A 59 25.03 -4.28 6.01
CA GLU A 59 25.04 -3.30 7.09
C GLU A 59 24.51 -1.96 6.59
N MET A 60 23.74 -1.27 7.43
CA MET A 60 23.18 0.03 7.12
C MET A 60 23.92 1.11 7.91
N LYS A 61 24.46 2.10 7.21
CA LYS A 61 24.99 3.32 7.84
C LYS A 61 24.31 4.51 7.17
N SER A 62 23.61 5.33 7.96
CA SER A 62 22.94 6.56 7.51
C SER A 62 22.08 6.40 6.23
N LEU A 63 21.06 5.52 6.25
CA LEU A 63 20.16 5.27 5.10
C LEU A 63 20.83 4.66 3.86
N LYS A 64 22.04 4.10 4.00
CA LYS A 64 22.82 3.50 2.90
C LYS A 64 23.19 2.06 3.19
N VAL A 65 23.09 1.20 2.17
CA VAL A 65 23.65 -0.15 2.18
C VAL A 65 25.18 -0.04 2.07
N SER A 66 25.92 -0.58 3.03
CA SER A 66 27.39 -0.55 3.05
C SER A 66 28.05 -1.48 2.02
N SER A 67 27.30 -2.44 1.49
CA SER A 67 27.79 -3.39 0.51
C SER A 67 27.82 -2.82 -0.90
N LEU A 68 28.93 -3.06 -1.60
CA LEU A 68 29.07 -2.78 -3.02
C LEU A 68 28.02 -3.57 -3.83
N SER A 69 27.41 -2.89 -4.79
CA SER A 69 26.45 -3.44 -5.74
C SER A 69 27.01 -3.36 -7.16
N LEU A 70 26.70 -4.37 -7.99
CA LEU A 70 27.09 -4.48 -9.38
C LEU A 70 25.90 -4.82 -10.27
N CYS A 71 25.88 -4.30 -11.49
CA CYS A 71 25.04 -4.83 -12.56
C CYS A 71 25.65 -6.15 -13.09
N VAL A 72 24.81 -7.19 -13.15
CA VAL A 72 25.15 -8.55 -13.60
C VAL A 72 24.13 -9.06 -14.64
N SER A 73 24.55 -9.98 -15.50
CA SER A 73 23.69 -10.54 -16.55
C SER A 73 22.80 -11.68 -16.03
N SER A 74 23.29 -12.45 -15.06
CA SER A 74 22.53 -13.51 -14.38
C SER A 74 22.89 -13.59 -12.90
N CYS A 75 21.90 -13.93 -12.07
CA CYS A 75 22.07 -14.18 -10.63
C CYS A 75 22.61 -15.60 -10.40
N PRO A 76 23.45 -15.83 -9.38
CA PRO A 76 23.93 -17.17 -9.05
C PRO A 76 22.79 -18.02 -8.47
N GLU A 77 22.33 -19.03 -9.21
CA GLU A 77 21.26 -19.94 -8.77
C GLU A 77 21.76 -21.02 -7.80
N GLU A 78 23.06 -21.31 -7.84
CA GLU A 78 23.75 -22.28 -6.97
C GLU A 78 24.69 -21.56 -6.00
N GLN A 79 25.02 -22.23 -4.88
CA GLN A 79 25.95 -21.69 -3.89
C GLN A 79 27.38 -21.76 -4.42
N LEU A 80 28.09 -20.63 -4.38
CA LEU A 80 29.49 -20.54 -4.81
C LEU A 80 30.38 -20.43 -3.57
N ASN A 81 31.26 -21.41 -3.36
CA ASN A 81 32.04 -21.53 -2.12
C ASN A 81 33.47 -21.00 -2.26
N SER A 82 34.00 -20.98 -3.47
CA SER A 82 35.40 -20.64 -3.77
C SER A 82 35.54 -19.59 -4.88
N LEU A 83 36.75 -19.04 -5.03
CA LEU A 83 37.07 -18.13 -6.15
C LEU A 83 37.06 -18.87 -7.49
N GLU A 84 37.38 -20.17 -7.48
CA GLU A 84 37.29 -21.06 -8.63
C GLU A 84 35.84 -21.20 -9.11
N ASP A 85 34.87 -21.28 -8.19
CA ASP A 85 33.44 -21.31 -8.51
C ASP A 85 32.97 -19.99 -9.13
N LEU A 86 33.50 -18.84 -8.68
CA LEU A 86 33.22 -17.54 -9.31
C LEU A 86 33.78 -17.46 -10.73
N LEU A 87 34.98 -18.03 -10.94
CA LEU A 87 35.62 -18.06 -12.25
C LEU A 87 34.86 -18.97 -13.23
N SER A 88 34.41 -20.14 -12.76
CA SER A 88 33.61 -21.06 -13.57
C SER A 88 32.25 -20.44 -13.90
N PHE A 89 31.59 -19.78 -12.94
CA PHE A 89 30.34 -19.05 -13.16
C PHE A 89 30.50 -17.93 -14.20
N ALA A 90 31.57 -17.14 -14.11
CA ALA A 90 31.84 -16.06 -15.06
C ALA A 90 32.06 -16.58 -16.49
N ARG A 91 32.72 -17.73 -16.65
CA ARG A 91 32.96 -18.36 -17.97
C ARG A 91 31.73 -19.05 -18.54
N ASN A 92 31.00 -19.78 -17.71
CA ASN A 92 29.86 -20.60 -18.16
C ASN A 92 28.62 -19.76 -18.41
N ASN A 93 28.30 -18.83 -17.49
CA ASN A 93 27.09 -18.03 -17.55
C ASN A 93 27.32 -16.64 -18.16
N GLY A 94 28.58 -16.24 -18.38
CA GLY A 94 28.92 -14.91 -18.90
C GLY A 94 28.60 -13.77 -17.93
N SER A 95 28.45 -14.06 -16.63
CA SER A 95 28.08 -13.10 -15.58
C SER A 95 29.22 -12.92 -14.59
N CYS A 96 29.78 -11.71 -14.50
CA CYS A 96 30.90 -11.40 -13.60
C CYS A 96 30.39 -10.83 -12.28
N LEU A 97 30.77 -11.45 -11.16
CA LEU A 97 30.35 -11.03 -9.81
C LEU A 97 31.39 -10.16 -9.07
N CYS A 98 32.55 -9.91 -9.66
CA CYS A 98 33.59 -9.03 -9.11
C CYS A 98 33.58 -7.65 -9.80
N ILE A 99 34.24 -6.65 -9.19
CA ILE A 99 34.31 -5.27 -9.70
C ILE A 99 34.89 -5.24 -11.12
N TYR A 100 34.36 -4.33 -11.97
CA TYR A 100 34.62 -4.27 -13.42
C TYR A 100 36.07 -4.12 -13.85
N ASN A 101 36.96 -3.61 -12.99
CA ASN A 101 38.39 -3.45 -13.30
C ASN A 101 39.17 -4.78 -13.20
N LEU A 102 38.57 -5.83 -12.65
CA LEU A 102 39.23 -7.13 -12.47
C LEU A 102 38.89 -8.05 -13.64
N ASN A 103 39.92 -8.56 -14.32
CA ASN A 103 39.73 -9.53 -15.40
C ASN A 103 39.45 -10.94 -14.82
N VAL A 104 38.62 -11.73 -15.50
CA VAL A 104 38.19 -13.07 -15.05
C VAL A 104 39.39 -14.01 -14.82
N SER A 105 40.45 -13.89 -15.64
CA SER A 105 41.67 -14.69 -15.49
C SER A 105 42.47 -14.39 -14.22
N SER A 106 42.22 -13.25 -13.58
CA SER A 106 42.97 -12.77 -12.42
C SER A 106 42.28 -13.01 -11.08
N TYR A 107 41.11 -13.65 -11.07
CA TYR A 107 40.32 -13.88 -9.85
C TYR A 107 41.08 -14.69 -8.79
N THR A 108 41.87 -15.69 -9.20
CA THR A 108 42.65 -16.55 -8.29
C THR A 108 44.08 -16.06 -8.07
N LEU A 109 44.55 -15.09 -8.87
CA LEU A 109 45.93 -14.62 -8.90
C LEU A 109 46.13 -13.30 -8.15
N ALA A 110 45.09 -12.47 -8.04
CA ALA A 110 45.19 -11.16 -7.44
C ALA A 110 45.23 -11.25 -5.90
N PRO A 111 46.26 -10.69 -5.23
CA PRO A 111 46.36 -10.73 -3.77
C PRO A 111 45.26 -9.93 -3.04
N LYS A 112 44.53 -9.06 -3.78
CA LYS A 112 43.37 -8.28 -3.29
C LYS A 112 42.02 -8.80 -3.79
N ALA A 113 41.95 -10.02 -4.32
CA ALA A 113 40.70 -10.59 -4.83
C ALA A 113 39.58 -10.60 -3.78
N ALA A 114 39.93 -10.82 -2.50
CA ALA A 114 38.98 -10.84 -1.38
C ALA A 114 38.27 -9.48 -1.13
N GLU A 115 38.85 -8.34 -1.56
CA GLU A 115 38.23 -7.01 -1.43
C GLU A 115 37.43 -6.61 -2.68
N LEU A 116 37.74 -7.19 -3.85
CA LEU A 116 37.16 -6.82 -5.15
C LEU A 116 36.05 -7.78 -5.61
N CYS A 117 35.88 -8.90 -4.93
CA CYS A 117 34.91 -9.96 -5.21
C CYS A 117 33.93 -10.12 -4.03
N PRO A 118 32.80 -10.82 -4.22
CA PRO A 118 31.81 -11.01 -3.17
C PRO A 118 32.36 -11.82 -2.00
N THR A 119 31.78 -11.62 -0.82
CA THR A 119 32.10 -12.42 0.37
C THR A 119 31.64 -13.87 0.16
N LEU A 120 32.58 -14.81 0.25
CA LEU A 120 32.30 -16.24 0.12
C LEU A 120 31.85 -16.83 1.47
N PRO A 121 30.94 -17.83 1.48
CA PRO A 121 30.22 -18.36 0.32
C PRO A 121 29.11 -17.43 -0.18
N VAL A 122 28.91 -17.35 -1.50
CA VAL A 122 27.80 -16.62 -2.11
C VAL A 122 26.54 -17.50 -2.06
N PRO A 123 25.44 -17.05 -1.44
CA PRO A 123 24.21 -17.83 -1.35
C PRO A 123 23.54 -17.97 -2.72
N PRO A 124 22.76 -19.05 -2.94
CA PRO A 124 21.92 -19.17 -4.12
C PRO A 124 20.87 -18.04 -4.12
N SER A 125 20.62 -17.45 -5.27
CA SER A 125 19.79 -16.26 -5.44
C SER A 125 18.98 -16.32 -6.73
N LYS A 126 17.80 -15.71 -6.71
CA LYS A 126 16.96 -15.55 -7.90
C LYS A 126 16.60 -14.09 -8.12
N SER A 127 16.38 -13.72 -9.38
CA SER A 127 15.88 -12.39 -9.72
C SER A 127 14.48 -12.19 -9.17
N PHE A 128 14.24 -11.10 -8.44
CA PHE A 128 12.90 -10.73 -8.02
C PHE A 128 12.07 -10.23 -9.23
N PRO A 129 10.86 -10.74 -9.49
CA PRO A 129 10.12 -10.44 -10.73
C PRO A 129 9.75 -8.95 -10.92
N LEU A 130 9.64 -8.18 -9.84
CA LEU A 130 9.19 -6.78 -9.89
C LEU A 130 10.35 -5.77 -9.89
N LEU A 131 11.51 -6.15 -9.36
CA LEU A 131 12.68 -5.28 -9.23
C LEU A 131 13.88 -6.12 -9.65
N ASN A 132 14.64 -5.70 -10.67
CA ASN A 132 15.74 -6.48 -11.24
C ASN A 132 16.92 -6.62 -10.27
N ARG A 133 16.73 -7.35 -9.17
CA ARG A 133 17.68 -7.53 -8.08
C ARG A 133 17.78 -9.01 -7.76
N CYS A 134 19.01 -9.48 -7.53
CA CYS A 134 19.26 -10.83 -7.06
C CYS A 134 18.90 -10.90 -5.57
N VAL A 135 17.96 -11.77 -5.22
CA VAL A 135 17.50 -11.97 -3.84
C VAL A 135 17.91 -13.37 -3.38
N PRO A 136 18.58 -13.50 -2.21
CA PRO A 136 19.01 -14.80 -1.70
C PRO A 136 17.81 -15.71 -1.41
N GLN A 137 17.96 -17.00 -1.68
CA GLN A 137 16.92 -18.01 -1.44
C GLN A 137 17.06 -18.72 -0.10
N SER A 138 18.24 -18.70 0.52
CA SER A 138 18.46 -19.36 1.81
C SER A 138 17.69 -18.62 2.92
N PRO A 139 16.93 -19.33 3.78
CA PRO A 139 16.01 -18.71 4.73
C PRO A 139 16.72 -17.79 5.73
N GLU A 140 17.91 -18.18 6.21
CA GLU A 140 18.71 -17.38 7.14
C GLU A 140 19.18 -16.06 6.50
N CYS A 141 19.73 -16.12 5.29
CA CYS A 141 20.20 -14.95 4.56
C CYS A 141 19.03 -14.06 4.11
N TYR A 142 17.94 -14.67 3.64
CA TYR A 142 16.72 -13.96 3.25
C TYR A 142 16.13 -13.17 4.42
N SER A 143 16.11 -13.73 5.62
CA SER A 143 15.63 -13.02 6.82
C SER A 143 16.44 -11.76 7.12
N LYS A 144 17.78 -11.81 6.99
CA LYS A 144 18.68 -10.65 7.17
C LYS A 144 18.59 -9.65 6.02
N TYR A 145 18.46 -10.12 4.79
CA TYR A 145 18.29 -9.27 3.61
C TYR A 145 16.98 -8.50 3.69
N VAL A 146 15.90 -9.19 4.03
CA VAL A 146 14.57 -8.62 4.21
C VAL A 146 14.56 -7.67 5.39
N SER A 147 15.16 -8.02 6.55
CA SER A 147 15.19 -7.12 7.71
C SER A 147 15.87 -5.78 7.41
N VAL A 148 16.87 -5.75 6.53
CA VAL A 148 17.53 -4.50 6.10
C VAL A 148 16.63 -3.68 5.16
N LEU A 149 15.99 -4.29 4.16
CA LEU A 149 14.99 -3.60 3.33
C LEU A 149 13.81 -3.07 4.17
N ILE A 150 13.47 -3.82 5.21
CA ILE A 150 12.45 -3.49 6.21
C ILE A 150 12.87 -2.28 7.04
N SER A 151 14.11 -2.26 7.55
CA SER A 151 14.69 -1.12 8.27
C SER A 151 14.83 0.14 7.42
N MET A 152 14.90 0.01 6.09
CA MET A 152 14.80 1.17 5.17
C MET A 152 13.39 1.76 5.13
N VAL A 153 12.35 0.96 5.37
CA VAL A 153 10.96 1.37 5.21
C VAL A 153 10.39 1.96 6.49
N ASN A 154 10.76 1.50 7.68
CA ASN A 154 10.48 2.31 8.87
C ASN A 154 11.06 1.79 10.20
N ASP A 155 11.26 2.75 11.10
CA ASP A 155 11.26 2.64 12.56
C ASP A 155 9.84 2.30 13.12
N MET A 156 9.00 1.62 12.33
CA MET A 156 7.58 1.37 12.62
C MET A 156 7.21 -0.06 12.25
N ASP A 157 7.39 -0.97 13.21
CA ASP A 157 7.05 -2.41 13.19
C ASP A 157 5.67 -2.75 12.60
N VAL A 158 4.73 -1.80 12.65
CA VAL A 158 3.37 -1.93 12.13
C VAL A 158 3.34 -2.21 10.63
N PHE A 159 4.23 -1.59 9.84
CA PHE A 159 4.24 -1.78 8.38
C PHE A 159 4.66 -3.21 7.99
N HIS A 160 5.60 -3.80 8.73
CA HIS A 160 6.05 -5.18 8.52
C HIS A 160 4.95 -6.20 8.71
N ARG A 161 4.18 -6.03 9.79
CA ARG A 161 3.07 -6.92 10.09
C ARG A 161 1.97 -6.84 9.02
N ILE A 162 1.72 -5.65 8.46
CA ILE A 162 0.73 -5.46 7.40
C ILE A 162 1.20 -6.07 6.07
N LEU A 163 2.42 -5.75 5.62
CA LEU A 163 2.93 -6.22 4.33
C LEU A 163 3.09 -7.74 4.29
N SER A 164 3.62 -8.33 5.37
CA SER A 164 3.75 -9.79 5.50
C SER A 164 2.38 -10.48 5.49
N GLY A 165 1.37 -9.88 6.13
CA GLY A 165 0.01 -10.41 6.14
C GLY A 165 -0.64 -10.37 4.76
N ILE A 166 -0.46 -9.28 4.01
CA ILE A 166 -1.01 -9.11 2.66
C ILE A 166 -0.37 -10.11 1.68
N LEU A 167 0.95 -10.29 1.73
CA LEU A 167 1.66 -11.20 0.83
C LEU A 167 1.29 -12.68 1.07
N ALA A 168 1.13 -13.08 2.34
CA ALA A 168 0.73 -14.44 2.69
C ALA A 168 -0.73 -14.75 2.31
N GLY A 169 -1.62 -13.75 2.35
CA GLY A 169 -3.07 -13.91 2.13
C GLY A 169 -3.60 -13.37 0.80
N ARG A 170 -2.74 -13.09 -0.19
CA ARG A 170 -3.10 -12.31 -1.38
C ARG A 170 -4.35 -12.83 -2.11
N ASP A 171 -4.47 -14.15 -2.26
CA ASP A 171 -5.55 -14.77 -3.04
C ASP A 171 -6.89 -14.67 -2.27
N THR A 172 -6.84 -14.81 -0.95
CA THR A 172 -8.00 -14.62 -0.06
C THR A 172 -8.45 -13.17 -0.03
N VAL A 173 -7.51 -12.21 0.02
CA VAL A 173 -7.83 -10.77 0.03
C VAL A 173 -8.51 -10.35 -1.27
N ILE A 174 -8.00 -10.81 -2.42
CA ILE A 174 -8.60 -10.54 -3.73
C ILE A 174 -10.00 -11.16 -3.80
N GLY A 175 -10.16 -12.43 -3.36
CA GLY A 175 -11.45 -13.11 -3.33
C GLY A 175 -12.50 -12.38 -2.49
N LEU A 176 -12.14 -11.97 -1.27
CA LEU A 176 -13.02 -11.21 -0.39
C LEU A 176 -13.38 -9.83 -0.96
N SER A 177 -12.45 -9.17 -1.64
CA SER A 177 -12.69 -7.86 -2.27
C SER A 177 -13.68 -7.96 -3.43
N VAL A 178 -13.56 -9.00 -4.28
CA VAL A 178 -14.51 -9.27 -5.37
C VAL A 178 -15.89 -9.63 -4.81
N LEU A 179 -15.94 -10.46 -3.76
CA LEU A 179 -17.17 -10.81 -3.07
C LEU A 179 -17.86 -9.57 -2.47
N ALA A 180 -17.09 -8.68 -1.84
CA ALA A 180 -17.59 -7.42 -1.29
C ALA A 180 -18.15 -6.48 -2.39
N LEU A 181 -17.48 -6.41 -3.55
CA LEU A 181 -18.00 -5.67 -4.71
C LEU A 181 -19.32 -6.27 -5.19
N ALA A 182 -19.40 -7.60 -5.33
CA ALA A 182 -20.63 -8.27 -5.73
C ALA A 182 -21.79 -8.00 -4.75
N PHE A 183 -21.55 -8.11 -3.45
CA PHE A 183 -22.55 -7.76 -2.43
C PHE A 183 -22.94 -6.28 -2.47
N SER A 184 -22.00 -5.37 -2.73
CA SER A 184 -22.29 -3.94 -2.85
C SER A 184 -23.24 -3.67 -4.03
N PHE A 185 -22.99 -4.30 -5.19
CA PHE A 185 -23.90 -4.21 -6.34
C PHE A 185 -25.27 -4.83 -6.05
N LEU A 186 -25.30 -6.01 -5.42
CA LEU A 186 -26.55 -6.66 -5.03
C LEU A 186 -27.36 -5.81 -4.05
N LEU A 187 -26.71 -5.17 -3.08
CA LEU A 187 -27.36 -4.25 -2.15
C LEU A 187 -27.93 -3.04 -2.88
N VAL A 188 -27.16 -2.37 -3.74
CA VAL A 188 -27.64 -1.20 -4.51
C VAL A 188 -28.86 -1.58 -5.37
N LEU A 189 -28.84 -2.75 -6.00
CA LEU A 189 -29.97 -3.28 -6.76
C LEU A 189 -31.17 -3.61 -5.86
N ALA A 190 -30.96 -4.28 -4.72
CA ALA A 190 -32.03 -4.62 -3.77
C ALA A 190 -32.68 -3.37 -3.18
N PHE A 191 -31.90 -2.34 -2.83
CA PHE A 191 -32.38 -1.05 -2.35
C PHE A 191 -33.31 -0.36 -3.36
N ARG A 192 -33.10 -0.57 -4.67
CA ARG A 192 -33.98 -0.03 -5.72
C ARG A 192 -35.38 -0.63 -5.69
N PHE A 193 -35.50 -1.93 -5.46
CA PHE A 193 -36.79 -2.64 -5.56
C PHE A 193 -37.55 -2.69 -4.23
N ILE A 194 -36.84 -2.74 -3.11
CA ILE A 194 -37.41 -3.03 -1.79
C ILE A 194 -37.21 -1.84 -0.83
N GLY A 195 -36.59 -0.73 -1.25
CA GLY A 195 -36.18 0.37 -0.38
C GLY A 195 -37.26 0.87 0.60
N THR A 196 -38.52 1.00 0.15
CA THR A 196 -39.64 1.36 1.04
C THR A 196 -39.89 0.29 2.10
N LEU A 197 -39.98 -0.99 1.72
CA LEU A 197 -40.20 -2.09 2.66
C LEU A 197 -39.00 -2.23 3.60
N LEU A 198 -37.78 -2.13 3.07
CA LEU A 198 -36.53 -2.30 3.82
C LEU A 198 -36.31 -1.20 4.87
N VAL A 199 -36.65 0.05 4.57
CA VAL A 199 -36.60 1.13 5.57
C VAL A 199 -37.59 0.88 6.71
N HIS A 200 -38.81 0.43 6.39
CA HIS A 200 -39.82 0.15 7.42
C HIS A 200 -39.46 -1.09 8.26
N THR A 201 -38.94 -2.16 7.65
CA THR A 201 -38.51 -3.36 8.37
C THR A 201 -37.31 -3.09 9.27
N LEU A 202 -36.34 -2.29 8.81
CA LEU A 202 -35.15 -1.94 9.58
C LEU A 202 -35.49 -1.04 10.77
N ILE A 203 -36.41 -0.07 10.59
CA ILE A 203 -36.93 0.73 11.71
C ILE A 203 -37.70 -0.14 12.69
N ALA A 204 -38.57 -1.03 12.20
CA ALA A 204 -39.34 -1.94 13.06
C ALA A 204 -38.42 -2.86 13.88
N LEU A 205 -37.39 -3.42 13.24
CA LEU A 205 -36.39 -4.25 13.89
C LEU A 205 -35.61 -3.47 14.96
N LEU A 206 -35.19 -2.24 14.65
CA LEU A 206 -34.48 -1.37 15.59
C LEU A 206 -35.35 -1.02 16.80
N VAL A 207 -36.61 -0.63 16.58
CA VAL A 207 -37.57 -0.34 17.66
C VAL A 207 -37.79 -1.57 18.53
N PHE A 208 -38.04 -2.73 17.90
CA PHE A 208 -38.24 -3.98 18.62
C PHE A 208 -36.99 -4.38 19.42
N GLY A 209 -35.81 -4.27 18.82
CA GLY A 209 -34.53 -4.58 19.47
C GLY A 209 -34.26 -3.69 20.69
N LEU A 210 -34.51 -2.38 20.58
CA LEU A 210 -34.36 -1.45 21.70
C LEU A 210 -35.32 -1.77 22.85
N LEU A 211 -36.60 -2.02 22.54
CA LEU A 211 -37.60 -2.40 23.54
C LEU A 211 -37.29 -3.76 24.17
N PHE A 212 -36.82 -4.73 23.38
CA PHE A 212 -36.45 -6.06 23.84
C PHE A 212 -35.25 -6.01 24.79
N VAL A 213 -34.16 -5.35 24.41
CA VAL A 213 -32.96 -5.23 25.26
C VAL A 213 -33.31 -4.53 26.57
N SER A 214 -34.05 -3.42 26.50
CA SER A 214 -34.47 -2.70 27.70
C SER A 214 -35.39 -3.55 28.59
N GLY A 215 -36.34 -4.26 27.99
CA GLY A 215 -37.26 -5.16 28.71
C GLY A 215 -36.55 -6.32 29.39
N VAL A 216 -35.60 -6.96 28.70
CA VAL A 216 -34.77 -8.06 29.26
C VAL A 216 -33.93 -7.55 30.43
N LEU A 217 -33.30 -6.39 30.32
CA LEU A 217 -32.50 -5.81 31.41
C LEU A 217 -33.35 -5.51 32.65
N TRP A 218 -34.57 -4.98 32.47
CA TRP A 218 -35.50 -4.76 33.58
C TRP A 218 -36.03 -6.07 34.18
N TRP A 219 -36.31 -7.07 33.35
CA TRP A 219 -36.73 -8.38 33.80
C TRP A 219 -35.62 -9.07 34.61
N LEU A 220 -34.39 -9.08 34.12
CA LEU A 220 -33.23 -9.60 34.85
C LEU A 220 -32.99 -8.86 36.16
N TYR A 221 -33.14 -7.52 36.18
CA TYR A 221 -33.04 -6.75 37.42
C TYR A 221 -34.11 -7.16 38.43
N TYR A 222 -35.36 -7.34 37.99
CA TYR A 222 -36.45 -7.78 38.85
C TYR A 222 -36.23 -9.18 39.41
N ASP A 223 -35.79 -10.12 38.56
CA ASP A 223 -35.54 -11.50 38.93
C ASP A 223 -34.43 -11.60 39.98
N TYR A 224 -33.25 -11.02 39.69
CA TYR A 224 -32.09 -11.03 40.58
C TYR A 224 -32.30 -10.22 41.86
N ARG A 225 -33.17 -9.21 41.84
CA ARG A 225 -33.52 -8.43 43.03
C ARG A 225 -34.41 -9.21 44.01
N ASN A 226 -35.22 -10.12 43.49
CA ASN A 226 -36.21 -10.88 44.26
C ASN A 226 -35.77 -12.32 44.57
N ASP A 227 -34.65 -12.77 44.03
CA ASP A 227 -34.09 -14.09 44.34
C ASP A 227 -33.54 -14.12 45.79
N PRO A 228 -34.13 -14.93 46.69
CA PRO A 228 -33.70 -15.03 48.09
C PRO A 228 -32.30 -15.63 48.28
N SER A 229 -31.68 -16.19 47.22
CA SER A 229 -30.33 -16.75 47.27
C SER A 229 -29.19 -15.72 47.13
N THR A 230 -29.51 -14.44 46.90
CA THR A 230 -28.54 -13.34 46.74
C THR A 230 -27.95 -12.84 48.08
N GLU A 231 -27.27 -13.72 48.82
CA GLU A 231 -26.66 -13.37 50.12
C GLU A 231 -25.23 -12.78 49.99
N LEU A 232 -24.52 -13.05 48.89
CA LEU A 232 -23.11 -12.66 48.71
C LEU A 232 -22.97 -11.17 48.31
N GLU A 233 -22.06 -10.43 48.96
CA GLU A 233 -21.86 -8.99 48.70
C GLU A 233 -21.50 -8.68 47.24
N THR A 234 -20.80 -9.59 46.55
CA THR A 234 -20.50 -9.45 45.11
C THR A 234 -21.74 -9.55 44.22
N GLU A 235 -22.75 -10.34 44.60
CA GLU A 235 -24.01 -10.43 43.86
C GLU A 235 -24.86 -9.17 44.06
N LYS A 236 -24.84 -8.58 45.26
CA LYS A 236 -25.51 -7.29 45.53
C LYS A 236 -24.88 -6.13 44.74
N GLU A 237 -23.56 -6.11 44.57
CA GLU A 237 -22.90 -5.14 43.71
C GLU A 237 -23.30 -5.32 42.24
N ASN A 238 -23.35 -6.57 41.76
CA ASN A 238 -23.81 -6.87 40.40
C ASN A 238 -25.25 -6.39 40.13
N VAL A 239 -26.16 -6.50 41.11
CA VAL A 239 -27.53 -5.97 41.02
C VAL A 239 -27.54 -4.44 40.88
N LYS A 240 -26.65 -3.72 41.59
CA LYS A 240 -26.51 -2.26 41.44
C LYS A 240 -26.00 -1.87 40.05
N PHE A 241 -25.03 -2.61 39.51
CA PHE A 241 -24.56 -2.40 38.14
C PHE A 241 -25.65 -2.69 37.10
N LEU A 242 -26.42 -3.78 37.29
CA LEU A 242 -27.54 -4.14 36.42
C LEU A 242 -28.63 -3.07 36.40
N LEU A 243 -28.95 -2.48 37.56
CA LEU A 243 -29.83 -1.31 37.65
C LEU A 243 -29.27 -0.12 36.85
N GLY A 244 -27.98 0.17 36.98
CA GLY A 244 -27.30 1.21 36.21
C GLY A 244 -27.42 0.98 34.69
N TYR A 245 -27.18 -0.25 34.22
CA TYR A 245 -27.34 -0.61 32.81
C TYR A 245 -28.79 -0.54 32.32
N ALA A 246 -29.77 -0.93 33.14
CA ALA A 246 -31.19 -0.85 32.80
C ALA A 246 -31.66 0.61 32.64
N ILE A 247 -31.24 1.51 33.56
CA ILE A 247 -31.52 2.95 33.48
C ILE A 247 -30.84 3.57 32.25
N PHE A 248 -29.58 3.23 32.00
CA PHE A 248 -28.86 3.73 30.83
C PHE A 248 -29.50 3.27 29.52
N SER A 249 -29.83 1.97 29.41
CA SER A 249 -30.48 1.39 28.23
C SER A 249 -31.85 2.02 27.96
N THR A 250 -32.65 2.26 29.00
CA THR A 250 -33.94 2.97 28.86
C THR A 250 -33.75 4.41 28.41
N ALA A 251 -32.81 5.16 28.98
CA ALA A 251 -32.53 6.53 28.56
C ALA A 251 -32.14 6.60 27.07
N VAL A 252 -31.22 5.74 26.62
CA VAL A 252 -30.83 5.62 25.21
C VAL A 252 -32.03 5.25 24.33
N THR A 253 -32.85 4.29 24.76
CA THR A 253 -34.05 3.87 24.04
C THR A 253 -35.05 5.03 23.88
N VAL A 254 -35.31 5.80 24.94
CA VAL A 254 -36.22 6.96 24.88
C VAL A 254 -35.69 8.04 23.94
N VAL A 255 -34.39 8.35 23.98
CA VAL A 255 -33.77 9.34 23.09
C VAL A 255 -33.86 8.89 21.63
N LEU A 256 -33.51 7.64 21.33
CA LEU A 256 -33.57 7.10 19.97
C LEU A 256 -35.00 7.01 19.46
N LEU A 257 -35.97 6.56 20.27
CA LEU A 257 -37.39 6.53 19.88
C LEU A 257 -37.93 7.94 19.63
N SER A 258 -37.56 8.92 20.46
CA SER A 258 -37.94 10.32 20.26
C SER A 258 -37.39 10.88 18.95
N LEU A 259 -36.12 10.60 18.64
CA LEU A 259 -35.50 10.92 17.35
C LEU A 259 -36.26 10.27 16.18
N ILE A 260 -36.58 8.98 16.27
CA ILE A 260 -37.33 8.25 15.23
C ILE A 260 -38.73 8.85 15.03
N LEU A 261 -39.44 9.21 16.10
CA LEU A 261 -40.76 9.83 16.04
C LEU A 261 -40.72 11.21 15.37
N VAL A 262 -39.74 12.04 15.73
CA VAL A 262 -39.53 13.36 15.11
C VAL A 262 -39.17 13.21 13.62
N LEU A 263 -38.30 12.25 13.30
CA LEU A 263 -37.87 11.98 11.94
C LEU A 263 -38.93 11.25 11.09
N ARG A 264 -39.99 10.69 11.69
CA ARG A 264 -41.06 9.95 10.98
C ARG A 264 -41.70 10.75 9.84
N ARG A 265 -41.91 12.05 10.04
CA ARG A 265 -42.43 12.94 8.97
C ARG A 265 -41.43 13.10 7.82
N ARG A 266 -40.13 13.19 8.13
CA ARG A 266 -39.06 13.26 7.13
C ARG A 266 -38.90 11.94 6.38
N LEU A 267 -39.08 10.79 7.05
CA LEU A 267 -39.00 9.47 6.43
C LEU A 267 -40.01 9.29 5.30
N GLN A 268 -41.24 9.78 5.45
CA GLN A 268 -42.25 9.74 4.38
C GLN A 268 -41.80 10.56 3.15
N ALA A 269 -41.22 11.75 3.37
CA ALA A 269 -40.66 12.56 2.28
C ALA A 269 -39.46 11.87 1.60
N THR A 270 -38.58 11.24 2.38
CA THR A 270 -37.43 10.49 1.85
C THR A 270 -37.86 9.26 1.03
N VAL A 271 -38.91 8.55 1.44
CA VAL A 271 -39.48 7.43 0.66
C VAL A 271 -40.03 7.90 -0.68
N GLN A 272 -40.73 9.04 -0.71
CA GLN A 272 -41.19 9.65 -1.96
C GLN A 272 -40.01 10.06 -2.85
N LEU A 273 -38.96 10.63 -2.26
CA LEU A 273 -37.73 10.96 -2.97
C LEU A 273 -37.09 9.72 -3.60
N PHE A 274 -36.98 8.60 -2.87
CA PHE A 274 -36.45 7.35 -3.43
C PHE A 274 -37.28 6.81 -4.60
N ARG A 275 -38.61 6.92 -4.53
CA ARG A 275 -39.48 6.55 -5.65
C ARG A 275 -39.21 7.41 -6.89
N ILE A 276 -39.04 8.72 -6.71
CA ILE A 276 -38.71 9.65 -7.80
C ILE A 276 -37.32 9.35 -8.36
N VAL A 277 -36.32 9.12 -7.50
CA VAL A 277 -34.96 8.74 -7.91
C VAL A 277 -34.98 7.45 -8.74
N GLY A 278 -35.79 6.46 -8.34
CA GLY A 278 -35.99 5.23 -9.11
C GLY A 278 -36.57 5.46 -10.50
N GLU A 279 -37.49 6.41 -10.65
CA GLU A 279 -38.04 6.84 -11.94
C GLU A 279 -36.96 7.54 -12.81
N VAL A 280 -36.19 8.45 -12.21
CA VAL A 280 -35.11 9.19 -12.89
C VAL A 280 -34.00 8.25 -13.36
N ILE A 281 -33.57 7.30 -12.55
CA ILE A 281 -32.59 6.26 -12.93
C ILE A 281 -33.13 5.37 -14.06
N GLY A 282 -34.44 5.11 -14.09
CA GLY A 282 -35.09 4.43 -15.20
C GLY A 282 -35.00 5.20 -16.52
N ARG A 283 -35.09 6.53 -16.47
CA ARG A 283 -34.97 7.40 -17.66
C ARG A 283 -33.51 7.64 -18.09
N ILE A 284 -32.58 7.67 -17.13
CA ILE A 284 -31.15 7.92 -17.39
C ILE A 284 -30.30 6.78 -16.78
N PRO A 285 -30.28 5.59 -17.41
CA PRO A 285 -29.57 4.43 -16.87
C PRO A 285 -28.05 4.63 -16.78
N PHE A 286 -27.48 5.51 -17.62
CA PHE A 286 -26.06 5.85 -17.58
C PHE A 286 -25.59 6.47 -16.26
N LEU A 287 -26.50 7.05 -15.45
CA LEU A 287 -26.17 7.54 -14.12
C LEU A 287 -25.62 6.45 -13.18
N LEU A 288 -25.99 5.19 -13.40
CA LEU A 288 -25.47 4.06 -12.62
C LEU A 288 -23.99 3.74 -12.92
N PHE A 289 -23.51 4.11 -14.12
CA PHE A 289 -22.12 3.90 -14.53
C PHE A 289 -21.21 5.08 -14.18
N GLN A 290 -21.77 6.23 -13.82
CA GLN A 290 -21.01 7.43 -13.45
C GLN A 290 -20.00 7.21 -12.31
N PRO A 291 -20.30 6.44 -11.24
CA PRO A 291 -19.32 6.12 -10.19
C PRO A 291 -18.14 5.29 -10.72
N LEU A 292 -18.37 4.40 -11.68
CA LEU A 292 -17.31 3.58 -12.30
C LEU A 292 -16.37 4.45 -13.14
N GLY A 293 -16.92 5.39 -13.93
CA GLY A 293 -16.11 6.34 -14.68
C GLY A 293 -15.23 7.19 -13.75
N THR A 294 -15.79 7.67 -12.64
CA THR A 294 -15.04 8.44 -11.65
C THR A 294 -13.96 7.61 -10.97
N PHE A 295 -14.25 6.35 -10.65
CA PHE A 295 -13.28 5.40 -10.10
C PHE A 295 -12.09 5.18 -11.04
N LEU A 296 -12.32 4.98 -12.35
CA LEU A 296 -11.24 4.81 -13.33
C LEU A 296 -10.35 6.06 -13.42
N ILE A 297 -10.96 7.25 -13.42
CA ILE A 297 -10.23 8.54 -13.42
C ILE A 297 -9.39 8.68 -12.15
N LEU A 298 -9.95 8.37 -10.98
CA LEU A 298 -9.23 8.38 -9.71
C LEU A 298 -8.07 7.39 -9.69
N MET A 299 -8.26 6.17 -10.21
CA MET A 299 -7.21 5.16 -10.32
C MET A 299 -6.06 5.63 -11.21
N MET A 300 -6.36 6.19 -12.38
CA MET A 300 -5.35 6.77 -13.28
C MET A 300 -4.60 7.92 -12.62
N PHE A 301 -5.33 8.83 -11.95
CA PHE A 301 -4.73 9.94 -11.22
C PHE A 301 -3.82 9.44 -10.09
N TRP A 302 -4.26 8.44 -9.33
CA TRP A 302 -3.48 7.86 -8.24
C TRP A 302 -2.20 7.20 -8.74
N ALA A 303 -2.29 6.43 -9.84
CA ALA A 303 -1.11 5.84 -10.49
C ALA A 303 -0.11 6.92 -10.96
N PHE A 304 -0.60 7.98 -11.59
CA PHE A 304 0.22 9.12 -11.98
C PHE A 304 0.85 9.83 -10.77
N TRP A 305 0.07 10.05 -9.70
CA TRP A 305 0.53 10.67 -8.47
C TRP A 305 1.66 9.85 -7.81
N VAL A 306 1.51 8.53 -7.75
CA VAL A 306 2.54 7.61 -7.24
C VAL A 306 3.80 7.68 -8.11
N ALA A 307 3.66 7.68 -9.44
CA ALA A 307 4.80 7.79 -10.34
C ALA A 307 5.60 9.09 -10.12
N VAL A 308 4.91 10.22 -9.93
CA VAL A 308 5.55 11.50 -9.59
C VAL A 308 6.20 11.45 -8.22
N LEU A 309 5.56 10.84 -7.21
CA LEU A 309 6.14 10.70 -5.87
C LEU A 309 7.43 9.89 -5.90
N LEU A 310 7.43 8.74 -6.60
CA LEU A 310 8.63 7.90 -6.76
C LEU A 310 9.75 8.66 -7.49
N SER A 311 9.38 9.44 -8.52
CA SER A 311 10.32 10.28 -9.26
C SER A 311 10.93 11.38 -8.37
N LEU A 312 10.12 12.04 -7.54
CA LEU A 312 10.58 13.01 -6.54
C LEU A 312 11.52 12.37 -5.51
N GLY A 313 11.16 11.18 -5.01
CA GLY A 313 11.98 10.45 -4.03
C GLY A 313 13.35 10.03 -4.58
N THR A 314 13.47 9.89 -5.91
CA THR A 314 14.76 9.64 -6.57
C THR A 314 15.49 10.91 -6.98
N ALA A 315 14.85 12.07 -6.96
CA ALA A 315 15.47 13.30 -7.46
C ALA A 315 16.73 13.66 -6.66
N GLY A 316 17.85 13.85 -7.37
CA GLY A 316 19.13 14.11 -6.73
C GLY A 316 20.28 14.12 -7.72
N THR A 317 21.33 14.87 -7.40
CA THR A 317 22.55 14.96 -8.22
C THR A 317 23.52 13.88 -7.83
N ALA A 318 24.16 13.26 -8.84
CA ALA A 318 25.29 12.35 -8.63
C ALA A 318 26.50 13.13 -8.10
N GLN A 319 27.09 12.65 -7.02
CA GLN A 319 28.34 13.12 -6.43
C GLN A 319 29.28 11.94 -6.25
N THR A 320 30.57 12.16 -6.43
CA THR A 320 31.57 11.09 -6.33
C THR A 320 32.21 11.05 -4.95
N THR A 321 32.33 9.87 -4.39
CA THR A 321 33.08 9.62 -3.15
C THR A 321 34.56 9.43 -3.48
N SER A 322 35.45 9.66 -2.50
CA SER A 322 36.91 9.49 -2.63
C SER A 322 37.36 8.11 -3.14
N GLY A 323 36.52 7.07 -3.01
CA GLY A 323 36.74 5.73 -3.55
C GLY A 323 36.24 5.49 -4.99
N GLY A 324 35.85 6.54 -5.74
CA GLY A 324 35.34 6.42 -7.12
C GLY A 324 33.91 5.88 -7.24
N GLN A 325 33.18 5.81 -6.14
CA GLN A 325 31.76 5.43 -6.07
C GLN A 325 30.86 6.65 -6.33
N VAL A 326 29.62 6.40 -6.76
CA VAL A 326 28.63 7.46 -7.01
C VAL A 326 27.54 7.42 -5.94
N GLU A 327 27.30 8.58 -5.33
CA GLU A 327 26.22 8.81 -4.38
C GLU A 327 25.23 9.83 -4.94
N TYR A 328 23.94 9.57 -4.76
CA TYR A 328 22.90 10.52 -5.13
C TYR A 328 22.46 11.30 -3.90
N ARG A 329 22.74 12.61 -3.88
CA ARG A 329 22.27 13.48 -2.80
C ARG A 329 20.97 14.17 -3.20
N ALA A 330 19.96 14.01 -2.34
CA ALA A 330 18.69 14.71 -2.47
C ALA A 330 18.93 16.23 -2.35
N LEU A 331 18.26 17.01 -3.20
CA LEU A 331 18.31 18.47 -3.11
C LEU A 331 17.44 18.97 -1.95
N SER A 332 17.92 20.00 -1.24
CA SER A 332 17.28 20.56 -0.04
C SER A 332 15.81 21.00 -0.24
N GLY A 333 15.39 21.30 -1.48
CA GLY A 333 14.02 21.71 -1.80
C GLY A 333 12.97 20.58 -1.86
N ILE A 334 13.37 19.30 -1.85
CA ILE A 334 12.46 18.16 -2.07
C ILE A 334 11.47 18.00 -0.91
N CYS A 335 11.86 18.30 0.33
CA CYS A 335 11.00 18.15 1.51
C CYS A 335 9.70 18.99 1.40
N TYR A 336 9.78 20.20 0.85
CA TYR A 336 8.60 21.05 0.64
C TYR A 336 7.73 20.56 -0.52
N MET A 337 8.35 20.00 -1.57
CA MET A 337 7.62 19.46 -2.72
C MET A 337 6.78 18.22 -2.35
N VAL A 338 7.24 17.39 -1.42
CA VAL A 338 6.49 16.22 -0.94
C VAL A 338 5.19 16.63 -0.26
N TRP A 339 5.21 17.63 0.62
CA TRP A 339 4.01 18.15 1.27
C TRP A 339 3.03 18.77 0.27
N TYR A 340 3.53 19.57 -0.66
CA TYR A 340 2.70 20.12 -1.74
C TYR A 340 2.06 19.01 -2.58
N HIS A 341 2.82 17.98 -2.93
CA HIS A 341 2.32 16.83 -3.69
C HIS A 341 1.24 16.07 -2.93
N PHE A 342 1.40 15.90 -1.61
CA PHE A 342 0.39 15.29 -0.74
C PHE A 342 -0.91 16.10 -0.66
N VAL A 343 -0.83 17.43 -0.45
CA VAL A 343 -2.02 18.29 -0.49
C VAL A 343 -2.70 18.25 -1.86
N GLY A 344 -1.90 18.19 -2.93
CA GLY A 344 -2.40 18.02 -4.30
C GLY A 344 -3.18 16.73 -4.52
N LEU A 345 -2.83 15.63 -3.82
CA LEU A 345 -3.60 14.37 -3.85
C LEU A 345 -5.03 14.60 -3.35
N ILE A 346 -5.16 15.17 -2.15
CA ILE A 346 -6.46 15.41 -1.49
C ILE A 346 -7.29 16.35 -2.35
N TRP A 347 -6.71 17.51 -2.73
CA TRP A 347 -7.43 18.53 -3.48
C TRP A 347 -7.95 18.02 -4.82
N THR A 348 -7.09 17.33 -5.60
CA THR A 348 -7.48 16.83 -6.91
C THR A 348 -8.49 15.68 -6.81
N SER A 349 -8.39 14.85 -5.78
CA SER A 349 -9.35 13.77 -5.54
C SER A 349 -10.73 14.33 -5.20
N GLU A 350 -10.80 15.32 -4.30
CA GLU A 350 -12.04 16.03 -3.98
C GLU A 350 -12.62 16.77 -5.19
N PHE A 351 -11.77 17.38 -6.02
CA PHE A 351 -12.20 18.01 -7.26
C PHE A 351 -12.84 16.99 -8.23
N ILE A 352 -12.23 15.81 -8.41
CA ILE A 352 -12.78 14.74 -9.25
C ILE A 352 -14.15 14.27 -8.71
N LEU A 353 -14.27 14.11 -7.39
CA LEU A 353 -15.54 13.76 -6.74
C LEU A 353 -16.60 14.86 -6.86
N ALA A 354 -16.21 16.14 -6.75
CA ALA A 354 -17.11 17.26 -6.96
C ALA A 354 -17.62 17.33 -8.42
N CYS A 355 -16.76 17.04 -9.40
CA CYS A 355 -17.16 16.89 -10.81
C CYS A 355 -18.19 15.75 -11.00
N GLN A 356 -18.04 14.65 -10.27
CA GLN A 356 -19.05 13.58 -10.26
C GLN A 356 -20.39 14.09 -9.72
N GLN A 357 -20.38 14.76 -8.55
CA GLN A 357 -21.58 15.31 -7.93
C GLN A 357 -22.27 16.33 -8.85
N MET A 358 -21.50 17.21 -9.49
CA MET A 358 -22.00 18.20 -10.45
C MET A 358 -22.66 17.53 -11.66
N THR A 359 -22.02 16.51 -12.24
CA THR A 359 -22.58 15.75 -13.37
C THR A 359 -23.90 15.07 -13.01
N ILE A 360 -23.96 14.42 -11.84
CA ILE A 360 -25.19 13.76 -11.36
C ILE A 360 -26.29 14.80 -11.12
N ALA A 361 -25.98 15.91 -10.44
CA ALA A 361 -26.93 16.98 -10.19
C ALA A 361 -27.48 17.58 -11.50
N GLY A 362 -26.60 17.86 -12.47
CA GLY A 362 -27.00 18.38 -13.78
C GLY A 362 -27.92 17.43 -14.56
N ALA A 363 -27.62 16.13 -14.55
CA ALA A 363 -28.47 15.13 -15.19
C ALA A 363 -29.85 15.01 -14.51
N VAL A 364 -29.91 15.02 -13.17
CA VAL A 364 -31.16 14.97 -12.41
C VAL A 364 -32.01 16.22 -12.66
N VAL A 365 -31.40 17.41 -12.63
CA VAL A 365 -32.08 18.68 -12.90
C VAL A 365 -32.64 18.72 -14.32
N THR A 366 -31.85 18.30 -15.31
CA THR A 366 -32.28 18.24 -16.72
C THR A 366 -33.45 17.25 -16.91
N CYS A 367 -33.39 16.09 -16.24
CA CYS A 367 -34.47 15.12 -16.26
C CYS A 367 -35.76 15.65 -15.63
N TYR A 368 -35.63 16.42 -14.55
CA TYR A 368 -36.75 17.00 -13.83
C TYR A 368 -37.47 18.09 -14.65
N PHE A 369 -36.71 18.98 -15.30
CA PHE A 369 -37.28 20.09 -16.09
C PHE A 369 -37.73 19.69 -17.51
N ASN A 370 -37.28 18.56 -18.04
CA ASN A 370 -37.78 18.00 -19.30
C ASN A 370 -39.01 17.08 -19.10
N ARG A 371 -39.54 16.97 -17.87
CA ARG A 371 -40.81 16.31 -17.54
C ARG A 371 -41.92 17.36 -17.48
#